data_AF-A0A831TI89-F1
#
_entry.id   AF-A0A831TI89-F1
#
_cell.length_a   1.000
_cell.length_b   1.000
_cell.length_c   1.000
_cell.angle_alpha   90.00
_cell.angle_beta   90.00
_cell.angle_gamma   90.00
#
_symmetry.space_group_name_H-M   'P 1'
#
loop_
_entity.id
_entity.type
_entity.pdbx_description
1 polymer ?
#
loop_
_entity_poly.entity_id
_entity_poly.type
_entity_poly.pdbx_seq_one_letter_code
_entity_poly.pdbx_strand_id
1 'polypeptide(L)'
;MTLTTIPDELILLVTRYLEGALTLDEFEDAFITRTWDSDRLSHEQTKSFIYDVEHALVEHRAGLLSEEELRRELTWRIEQALMSMLDGAE
;
A
#
# COMPACT_ATOMS: atom_id res chain seq x y z
N MET A 1 16.07 18.67 5.26
CA MET A 1 14.87 17.90 5.64
C MET A 1 14.73 16.79 4.64
N THR A 2 15.00 15.54 5.02
CA THR A 2 14.58 14.39 4.22
C THR A 2 13.08 14.32 4.33
N LEU A 3 12.37 14.60 3.22
CA LEU A 3 10.95 14.30 3.08
C LEU A 3 10.78 12.82 3.43
N THR A 4 10.25 12.52 4.62
CA THR A 4 10.06 11.16 5.09
C THR A 4 8.73 10.66 4.56
N THR A 5 8.78 10.18 3.33
CA THR A 5 7.63 9.70 2.58
C THR A 5 7.48 8.19 2.71
N ILE A 6 6.32 7.67 2.34
CA ILE A 6 6.13 6.24 2.11
C ILE A 6 7.21 5.79 1.10
N PRO A 7 7.89 4.65 1.34
CA PRO A 7 8.90 4.14 0.40
C PRO A 7 8.31 3.96 -0.99
N ASP A 8 8.98 4.52 -2.01
CA ASP A 8 8.54 4.47 -3.41
C ASP A 8 8.31 3.03 -3.89
N GLU A 9 9.06 2.07 -3.34
CA GLU A 9 8.90 0.65 -3.64
C GLU A 9 7.52 0.11 -3.26
N LEU A 10 6.93 0.58 -2.15
CA LEU A 10 5.61 0.15 -1.71
C LEU A 10 4.54 0.75 -2.61
N ILE A 11 4.65 2.03 -2.96
CA ILE A 11 3.76 2.69 -3.93
C ILE A 11 3.82 1.95 -5.27
N LEU A 12 5.02 1.65 -5.77
CA LEU A 12 5.23 0.94 -7.02
C LEU A 12 4.60 -0.46 -7.02
N LEU A 13 4.69 -1.21 -5.91
CA LEU A 13 4.07 -2.54 -5.82
C LEU A 13 2.55 -2.47 -5.96
N VAL A 14 1.91 -1.55 -5.24
CA VAL A 14 0.44 -1.39 -5.34
C VAL A 14 0.05 -0.89 -6.73
N THR A 15 0.78 0.07 -7.31
CA THR A 15 0.53 0.55 -8.68
C THR A 15 0.64 -0.58 -9.70
N ARG A 16 1.68 -1.42 -9.64
CA ARG A 16 1.85 -2.54 -10.58
C ARG A 16 0.72 -3.57 -10.50
N TYR A 17 0.17 -3.80 -9.30
CA TYR A 17 -1.02 -4.63 -9.15
C TYR A 17 -2.27 -3.99 -9.79
N LEU A 18 -2.48 -2.70 -9.55
CA LEU A 18 -3.61 -1.95 -10.10
C LEU A 18 -3.58 -1.89 -11.63
N GLU A 19 -2.39 -1.75 -12.22
CA GLU A 19 -2.18 -1.78 -13.68
C GLU A 19 -2.28 -3.18 -14.29
N GLY A 20 -2.42 -4.23 -13.46
CA GLY A 20 -2.45 -5.63 -13.92
C GLY A 20 -1.09 -6.19 -14.33
N ALA A 21 0.00 -5.49 -13.98
CA ALA A 21 1.38 -5.97 -14.19
C ALA A 21 1.82 -7.00 -13.14
N LEU A 22 1.06 -7.14 -12.05
CA LEU A 22 1.16 -8.21 -11.06
C LEU A 22 -0.20 -8.88 -10.89
N THR A 23 -0.20 -10.20 -10.74
CA THR A 23 -1.37 -10.90 -10.20
C THR A 23 -1.57 -10.56 -8.73
N LEU A 24 -2.76 -10.84 -8.18
CA LEU A 24 -3.05 -10.62 -6.77
C LEU A 24 -2.09 -11.42 -5.86
N ASP A 25 -1.84 -12.69 -6.18
CA ASP A 25 -0.92 -13.54 -5.41
C ASP A 25 0.52 -12.99 -5.43
N GLU A 26 1.03 -12.57 -6.60
CA GLU A 26 2.37 -11.97 -6.71
C GLU A 26 2.48 -10.65 -5.94
N PHE A 27 1.42 -9.84 -5.99
CA PHE A 27 1.35 -8.59 -5.25
C PHE A 27 1.37 -8.84 -3.74
N GLU A 28 0.52 -9.75 -3.25
CA GLU A 28 0.42 -10.04 -1.83
C GLU A 28 1.74 -10.58 -1.28
N ASP A 29 2.35 -11.56 -1.95
CA ASP A 29 3.63 -12.13 -1.53
C ASP A 29 4.76 -11.08 -1.50
N ALA A 30 4.85 -10.25 -2.55
CA ALA A 30 5.84 -9.19 -2.62
C ALA A 30 5.60 -8.10 -1.57
N PHE A 31 4.36 -7.71 -1.32
CA PHE A 31 4.01 -6.68 -0.35
C PHE A 31 4.33 -7.15 1.07
N ILE A 32 3.82 -8.31 1.48
CA ILE A 32 4.08 -8.88 2.83
C ILE A 32 5.57 -9.11 3.06
N THR A 33 6.31 -9.60 2.06
CA THR A 33 7.76 -9.80 2.18
C THR A 33 8.51 -8.48 2.46
N ARG A 34 8.05 -7.38 1.86
CA ARG A 34 8.65 -6.05 2.04
C ARG A 34 8.21 -5.39 3.33
N THR A 35 7.01 -5.69 3.83
CA THR A 35 6.44 -5.09 5.05
C THR A 35 6.62 -5.95 6.29
N TRP A 36 7.20 -7.15 6.17
CA TRP A 36 7.43 -8.09 7.27
C TRP A 36 8.17 -7.47 8.47
N ASP A 37 9.10 -6.56 8.23
CA ASP A 37 9.87 -5.85 9.27
C ASP A 37 9.44 -4.37 9.34
N SER A 38 8.13 -4.11 9.23
CA SER A 38 7.54 -2.77 9.22
C SER A 38 7.79 -1.99 10.52
N ASP A 39 8.13 -2.67 11.62
CA ASP A 39 8.54 -1.99 12.84
C ASP A 39 9.90 -1.28 12.74
N ARG A 40 10.76 -1.70 11.80
CA ARG A 40 11.96 -0.95 11.43
C ARG A 40 11.68 0.19 10.46
N LEU A 41 10.49 0.23 9.85
CA LEU A 41 10.03 1.39 9.10
C LEU A 41 9.59 2.45 10.13
N SER A 42 10.50 3.40 10.39
CA SER A 42 10.43 4.31 11.52
C SER A 42 9.36 5.41 11.42
N HIS A 43 8.57 5.44 10.34
CA HIS A 43 7.67 6.56 10.04
C HIS A 43 6.20 6.17 10.15
N GLU A 44 5.42 6.94 10.93
CA GLU A 44 4.00 6.65 11.19
C GLU A 44 3.17 6.59 9.92
N GLN A 45 3.41 7.46 8.94
CA GLN A 45 2.70 7.43 7.66
C GLN A 45 2.96 6.14 6.88
N THR A 46 4.21 5.63 6.91
CA THR A 46 4.55 4.34 6.29
C THR A 46 3.84 3.20 7.00
N LYS A 47 3.79 3.21 8.33
CA LYS A 47 3.07 2.20 9.11
C LYS A 47 1.57 2.22 8.83
N SER A 48 0.97 3.41 8.77
CA SER A 48 -0.44 3.57 8.42
C SER A 48 -0.73 3.02 7.02
N PHE A 49 0.07 3.41 6.02
CA PHE A 49 -0.09 2.92 4.65
C PHE A 49 -0.01 1.40 4.55
N ILE A 50 0.97 0.79 5.23
CA ILE A 50 1.13 -0.66 5.27
C ILE A 50 -0.10 -1.32 5.89
N TYR A 51 -0.51 -0.85 7.06
CA TYR A 51 -1.68 -1.37 7.76
C TYR A 51 -2.93 -1.29 6.89
N ASP A 52 -3.13 -0.15 6.22
CA ASP A 52 -4.27 0.10 5.36
C ASP A 52 -4.32 -0.87 4.16
N VAL A 53 -3.19 -1.16 3.53
CA VAL A 53 -3.09 -2.13 2.43
C VAL A 53 -3.26 -3.57 2.94
N GLU A 54 -2.60 -3.94 4.05
CA GLU A 54 -2.72 -5.27 4.65
C GLU A 54 -4.15 -5.57 5.10
N HIS A 55 -4.85 -4.57 5.65
CA HIS A 55 -6.24 -4.69 6.04
C HIS A 55 -7.13 -5.03 4.84
N ALA A 56 -7.00 -4.29 3.73
CA ALA A 56 -7.77 -4.54 2.52
C ALA A 56 -7.51 -5.94 1.94
N LEU A 57 -6.26 -6.41 1.97
CA LEU A 57 -5.89 -7.77 1.56
C LEU A 57 -6.55 -8.84 2.44
N VAL A 58 -6.57 -8.62 3.77
CA VAL A 58 -7.24 -9.53 4.72
C VAL A 58 -8.75 -9.57 4.49
N GLU A 59 -9.39 -8.41 4.29
CA GLU A 59 -10.83 -8.34 3.99
C GLU A 59 -11.19 -9.05 2.68
N HIS A 60 -10.34 -8.90 1.65
CA HIS A 60 -10.49 -9.65 0.41
C HIS A 60 -10.39 -11.16 0.63
N ARG A 61 -9.36 -11.63 1.35
CA ARG A 61 -9.20 -13.06 1.68
C ARG A 61 -10.34 -13.63 2.53
N ALA A 62 -10.94 -12.80 3.38
CA ALA A 62 -12.11 -13.16 4.17
C ALA A 62 -13.40 -13.22 3.32
N GLY A 63 -13.35 -12.86 2.04
CA GLY A 63 -14.51 -12.78 1.16
C GLY A 63 -15.43 -11.58 1.46
N LEU A 64 -14.93 -10.61 2.22
CA LEU A 64 -15.65 -9.36 2.53
C LEU A 64 -15.52 -8.32 1.42
N LEU A 65 -14.42 -8.39 0.65
CA LEU A 65 -14.20 -7.60 -0.56
C LEU A 65 -14.02 -8.51 -1.77
N SER A 66 -14.71 -8.21 -2.86
CA SER A 66 -14.33 -8.72 -4.17
C SER A 66 -13.00 -8.12 -4.64
N GLU A 67 -12.36 -8.73 -5.64
CA GLU A 67 -11.11 -8.19 -6.19
C GLU A 67 -11.29 -6.80 -6.81
N GLU A 68 -12.47 -6.51 -7.38
CA GLU A 68 -12.79 -5.18 -7.90
C GLU A 68 -12.89 -4.14 -6.78
N GLU A 69 -13.52 -4.50 -5.66
CA GLU A 69 -13.60 -3.63 -4.48
C GLU A 69 -12.23 -3.41 -3.85
N LEU A 70 -11.40 -4.46 -3.76
CA LEU A 70 -10.00 -4.34 -3.34
C LEU A 70 -9.25 -3.34 -4.23
N ARG A 71 -9.34 -3.46 -5.56
CA ARG A 71 -8.68 -2.53 -6.48
C ARG A 71 -9.13 -1.08 -6.27
N ARG A 72 -10.42 -0.85 -6.02
CA ARG A 72 -10.95 0.49 -5.73
C ARG A 72 -10.39 1.03 -4.42
N GLU A 73 -10.39 0.22 -3.37
CA GLU A 73 -9.83 0.56 -2.06
C GLU A 73 -8.34 0.93 -2.14
N LEU A 74 -7.55 0.14 -2.87
CA LEU A 74 -6.12 0.37 -3.04
C LEU A 74 -5.85 1.61 -3.88
N THR A 75 -6.66 1.88 -4.91
CA THR A 75 -6.57 3.11 -5.71
C THR A 75 -6.76 4.34 -4.83
N TRP A 76 -7.83 4.36 -4.04
CA TRP A 76 -8.12 5.47 -3.13
C TRP A 76 -6.99 5.69 -2.11
N ARG A 77 -6.45 4.61 -1.52
CA ARG A 77 -5.32 4.68 -0.58
C ARG A 77 -4.05 5.25 -1.20
N ILE A 78 -3.70 4.86 -2.43
CA ILE A 78 -2.56 5.45 -3.14
C ILE A 78 -2.78 6.94 -3.37
N GLU A 79 -3.97 7.35 -3.81
CA GLU A 79 -4.26 8.77 -4.05
C GLU A 79 -4.12 9.59 -2.76
N GLN A 80 -4.62 9.09 -1.62
CA GLN A 80 -4.44 9.73 -0.31
C GLN A 80 -2.98 9.79 0.13
N ALA A 81 -2.23 8.70 -0.07
CA ALA A 81 -0.80 8.65 0.22
C ALA A 81 -0.01 9.67 -0.58
N LEU A 82 -0.27 9.78 -1.89
CA LEU A 82 0.39 10.73 -2.77
C LEU A 82 0.03 12.18 -2.42
N MET A 83 -1.24 12.48 -2.11
CA MET A 83 -1.64 13.80 -1.63
C MET A 83 -0.95 14.18 -0.32
N SER A 84 -0.89 13.25 0.64
CA SER A 84 -0.23 13.48 1.94
C SER A 84 1.28 13.72 1.80
N MET A 85 1.93 13.07 0.82
CA MET A 85 3.33 13.29 0.49
C MET A 85 3.59 14.67 -0.14
N LEU A 86 2.61 15.23 -0.86
CA LEU A 86 2.70 16.57 -1.46
C LEU A 86 2.47 17.67 -0.43
N ASP A 87 1.50 17.50 0.48
CA ASP A 87 1.17 18.48 1.53
C ASP A 87 2.27 18.59 2.61
N GLY A 88 3.04 17.53 2.83
CA GLY A 88 4.17 17.52 3.78
C GLY A 88 5.46 18.18 3.27
N ALA A 89 5.45 18.78 2.08
CA ALA A 89 6.62 19.37 1.43
C ALA A 89 6.79 20.89 1.62
N GLU A 90 5.92 21.53 2.41
CA GLU A 90 5.98 22.97 2.77
C GLU A 90 6.78 23.27 4.06
#